data_AF-A0A957XZC9-F1
#
_entry.id   AF-A0A957XZC9-F1
#
_cell.length_a   1.000
_cell.length_b   1.000
_cell.length_c   1.000
_cell.angle_alpha   90.00
_cell.angle_beta   90.00
_cell.angle_gamma   90.00
#
_symmetry.space_group_name_H-M   'P 1'
#
loop_
_entity.id
_entity.type
_entity.pdbx_description
1 polymer ?
#
loop_
_entity_poly.entity_id
_entity_poly.type
_entity_poly.pdbx_seq_one_letter_code
_entity_poly.pdbx_strand_id
1 'polypeptide(L)' 'KSAVRLTFPKGAQIDDPEGMFNKRLDSKTVRAIDFYEGKGVDEAALTDIILAAASLNVAKERTQKKK' A
#
# COMPACT_ATOMS: atom_id res chain seq x y z
N LYS A 1 -18.33 8.37 -9.86
CA LYS A 1 -17.23 8.29 -8.86
C LYS A 1 -17.61 7.15 -7.93
N SER A 2 -17.13 5.93 -8.19
CA SER A 2 -17.67 4.72 -7.54
C SER A 2 -16.57 3.82 -7.00
N ALA A 3 -15.37 4.40 -6.80
CA ALA A 3 -14.24 3.67 -6.25
C ALA A 3 -13.51 4.52 -5.20
N VAL A 4 -13.17 3.88 -4.09
CA VAL A 4 -12.31 4.45 -3.04
C VAL A 4 -10.88 4.04 -3.37
N ARG A 5 -9.96 5.00 -3.45
CA ARG A 5 -8.55 4.76 -3.76
C ARG A 5 -7.70 4.90 -2.52
N LEU A 6 -6.94 3.86 -2.16
CA LEU A 6 -5.85 3.93 -1.21
C LEU A 6 -4.52 4.01 -1.95
N THR A 7 -3.71 5.02 -1.63
CA THR A 7 -2.41 5.23 -2.29
C THR A 7 -1.28 5.03 -1.29
N PHE A 8 -0.29 4.25 -1.69
CA PHE A 8 0.88 3.90 -0.89
C PHE A 8 2.14 4.45 -1.57
N PRO A 9 2.73 5.55 -1.06
CA PRO A 9 3.90 6.19 -1.66
C PRO A 9 5.14 5.27 -1.78
N LYS A 10 5.19 4.21 -0.97
CA LYS A 10 6.23 3.17 -0.99
C LYS A 10 5.67 1.79 -1.31
N GLY A 11 4.50 1.72 -1.95
CA GLY A 11 3.82 0.47 -2.23
C GLY A 11 4.63 -0.51 -3.07
N ALA A 12 5.64 -0.06 -3.82
CA ALA A 12 6.53 -0.95 -4.56
C ALA A 12 7.52 -1.74 -3.68
N GLN A 13 7.71 -1.34 -2.41
CA GLN A 13 8.56 -2.02 -1.43
C GLN A 13 7.78 -2.91 -0.47
N ILE A 14 6.45 -2.92 -0.58
CA ILE A 14 5.57 -3.78 0.22
C ILE A 14 5.32 -5.04 -0.60
N ASP A 15 5.58 -6.19 0.01
CA ASP A 15 5.15 -7.47 -0.55
C ASP A 15 3.63 -7.57 -0.46
N ASP A 16 3.03 -8.01 -1.56
CA ASP A 16 1.58 -8.11 -1.72
C ASP A 16 1.29 -9.50 -2.29
N PRO A 17 1.20 -10.53 -1.43
CA PRO A 17 1.03 -11.92 -1.86
C PRO A 17 -0.35 -12.15 -2.50
N GLU A 18 -1.36 -11.39 -2.08
CA GLU A 18 -2.74 -11.50 -2.56
C GLU A 18 -3.01 -10.65 -3.82
N GLY A 19 -2.05 -9.81 -4.23
CA GLY A 19 -2.15 -9.00 -5.44
C GLY A 19 -3.20 -7.88 -5.37
N MET A 20 -3.40 -7.29 -4.19
CA MET A 20 -4.31 -6.16 -3.96
C MET A 20 -3.96 -4.90 -4.76
N PHE A 21 -2.67 -4.65 -5.03
CA PHE A 21 -2.23 -3.48 -5.79
C PHE A 21 -2.63 -3.55 -7.27
N ASN A 22 -3.80 -2.98 -7.58
CA ASN A 22 -4.38 -2.96 -8.92
C ASN A 22 -4.05 -1.70 -9.74
N LYS A 23 -3.49 -0.66 -9.13
CA LYS A 23 -3.07 0.56 -9.80
C LYS A 23 -1.64 0.96 -9.46
N ARG A 24 -0.97 1.55 -10.45
CA ARG A 24 0.35 2.17 -10.30
C ARG A 24 0.23 3.64 -10.68
N LEU A 25 0.94 4.49 -9.94
CA LEU A 25 1.09 5.90 -10.29
C LEU A 25 2.35 6.09 -11.15
N ASP A 26 2.52 7.31 -11.66
CA ASP A 26 3.67 7.72 -12.49
C ASP A 26 5.04 7.40 -11.85
N SER A 27 5.10 7.43 -10.52
CA SER A 27 6.31 7.07 -9.78
C SER A 27 6.46 5.57 -9.63
N LYS A 28 7.62 5.03 -10.05
CA LYS A 28 8.02 3.62 -9.94
C LYS A 28 7.90 3.03 -8.52
N THR A 29 7.91 3.88 -7.48
CA THR A 29 7.85 3.48 -6.08
C THR A 29 6.43 3.45 -5.49
N VAL A 30 5.45 4.05 -6.17
CA VAL A 30 4.10 4.29 -5.65
C VAL A 30 3.12 3.27 -6.23
N ARG A 31 2.33 2.64 -5.36
CA ARG A 31 1.21 1.76 -5.76
C ARG A 31 -0.10 2.23 -5.14
N ALA A 32 -1.22 1.83 -5.74
CA ALA A 32 -2.55 2.16 -5.27
C ALA A 32 -3.48 0.94 -5.37
N ILE A 33 -4.50 0.94 -4.51
CA ILE A 33 -5.58 -0.03 -4.44
C ILE A 33 -6.88 0.73 -4.64
N ASP A 34 -7.56 0.46 -5.75
CA ASP A 34 -8.91 0.97 -6.04
C ASP A 34 -9.94 -0.08 -5.58
N PHE A 35 -10.75 0.28 -4.58
CA PHE A 35 -11.89 -0.50 -4.11
C PHE A 35 -13.15 -0.04 -4.83
N TYR A 36 -13.90 -0.99 -5.39
CA TYR A 36 -15.14 -0.72 -6.10
C TYR A 36 -16.34 -1.16 -5.25
N GLU A 37 -17.42 -0.39 -5.30
CA GLU A 37 -18.66 -0.74 -4.62
C GLU A 37 -19.16 -2.13 -5.08
N GLY A 38 -19.53 -2.99 -4.13
CA GLY A 38 -19.97 -4.37 -4.39
C GLY A 38 -18.85 -5.40 -4.57
N LYS A 39 -17.57 -4.99 -4.56
CA LYS A 39 -16.44 -5.93 -4.48
C LYS A 39 -16.07 -6.17 -3.02
N GLY A 40 -15.99 -7.44 -2.63
CA GLY A 40 -15.50 -7.83 -1.31
C GLY A 40 -14.07 -7.34 -1.09
N VAL A 41 -13.81 -6.80 0.10
CA VAL A 41 -12.48 -6.41 0.55
C VAL A 41 -11.94 -7.56 1.39
N ASP A 42 -10.75 -8.07 1.04
CA ASP A 42 -10.05 -9.00 1.91
C ASP A 42 -9.38 -8.21 3.03
N GLU A 43 -10.00 -8.25 4.21
CA GLU A 43 -9.54 -7.54 5.40
C GLU A 43 -8.18 -8.06 5.89
N ALA A 44 -7.91 -9.36 5.74
CA ALA A 44 -6.64 -9.94 6.16
C ALA A 44 -5.50 -9.45 5.27
N ALA A 45 -5.71 -9.49 3.95
CA ALA A 45 -4.75 -8.98 2.98
C ALA A 45 -4.50 -7.47 3.15
N LEU A 46 -5.58 -6.70 3.36
CA LEU A 46 -5.47 -5.26 3.56
C LEU A 46 -4.72 -4.92 4.86
N THR A 47 -4.98 -5.67 5.93
CA THR A 47 -4.31 -5.48 7.22
C THR A 47 -2.82 -5.76 7.09
N ASP A 48 -2.43 -6.82 6.40
CA ASP A 48 -1.02 -7.17 6.18
C ASP A 48 -0.26 -6.07 5.41
N ILE A 49 -0.88 -5.55 4.35
CA ILE A 49 -0.33 -4.42 3.57
C ILE A 49 -0.17 -3.17 4.44
N ILE A 50 -1.14 -2.85 5.29
CA ILE A 50 -1.06 -1.69 6.20
C ILE A 50 0.04 -1.88 7.23
N LEU A 51 0.17 -3.07 7.83
CA LEU A 51 1.21 -3.39 8.81
C LEU A 51 2.60 -3.33 8.17
N ALA A 52 2.78 -3.90 6.98
CA ALA A 52 4.01 -3.81 6.21
C ALA A 52 4.36 -2.35 5.87
N ALA A 53 3.37 -1.56 5.43
CA ALA A 53 3.54 -0.13 5.15
C ALA A 53 3.99 0.65 6.40
N ALA A 54 3.34 0.39 7.54
CA ALA A 54 3.68 1.03 8.82
C ALA A 54 5.11 0.67 9.25
N SER A 55 5.48 -0.60 9.17
CA SER A 55 6.84 -1.07 9.48
C SER A 55 7.90 -0.39 8.60
N LEU A 56 7.67 -0.32 7.28
CA LEU A 56 8.56 0.38 6.33
C LEU A 56 8.65 1.89 6.60
N ASN A 57 7.59 2.51 7.10
CA ASN A 57 7.61 3.92 7.48
C ASN A 57 8.46 4.15 8.72
N VAL A 58 8.28 3.33 9.76
CA VAL A 58 9.07 3.40 11.00
C VAL A 58 10.54 3.08 10.75
N ALA A 59 10.85 2.08 9.91
CA ALA A 59 12.22 1.73 9.55
C ALA A 59 12.94 2.88 8.81
N LYS A 60 12.23 3.59 7.92
CA LYS A 60 12.79 4.75 7.19
C LYS A 60 13.04 5.94 8.12
N GLU A 61 12.16 6.22 9.06
CA GLU A 61 12.39 7.30 10.03
C GLU A 61 13.63 7.05 10.88
N ARG A 62 13.86 5.79 11.30
CA ARG A 62 15.09 5.43 12.03
C ARG A 62 16.35 5.58 11.19
N THR A 63 16.29 5.38 9.88
CA THR A 63 17.44 5.61 8.99
C THR A 63 17.65 7.09 8.65
N GLN A 64 16.61 7.92 8.64
CA GLN A 64 16.74 9.37 8.44
C GLN A 64 17.27 10.10 9.68
N LYS A 65 16.90 9.70 10.90
CA LYS A 65 17.43 10.30 12.14
C LYS A 65 18.91 9.98 12.42
N LYS A 66 19.52 9.09 11.64
CA LYS A 66 20.96 8.75 11.74
C LYS A 66 21.84 9.51 10.73
N LYS A 67 21.27 10.42 9.92
CA LYS A 67 22.00 11.31 9.03
C LYS A 67 22.18 12.69 9.63
#